data_AF-A1DAV9-F1
#
_entry.id   AF-A1DAV9-F1
#
_cell.length_a   1.000
_cell.length_b   1.000
_cell.length_c   1.000
_cell.angle_alpha   90.00
_cell.angle_beta   90.00
_cell.angle_gamma   90.00
#
_symmetry.space_group_name_H-M   'P 1'
#
loop_
_entity.id
_entity.type
_entity.pdbx_description
1 polymer ?
#
loop_
_entity_poly.entity_id
_entity_poly.type
_entity_poly.pdbx_seq_one_letter_code
_entity_poly.pdbx_strand_id
1 'polypeptide(L)'
;MAALSKMGGAHPLRNTFEAAIEEIEDLIQESLDRLIYHFKKAHVSHQVVHLNAGFAALTSNAIHKYVFRFDPGNIDKGGFNAKVRDSINGLFQLAHIRYCQPYLATIESGDYSGILV
;
A
#
# COMPACT_ATOMS: atom_id res chain seq x y z
N MET A 1 47.52 -24.90 -7.63
CA MET A 1 46.11 -24.77 -8.04
C MET A 1 45.21 -24.80 -6.81
N ALA A 2 44.99 -23.68 -6.12
CA ALA A 2 44.06 -23.64 -4.98
C ALA A 2 43.57 -22.23 -4.62
N ALA A 3 43.37 -21.34 -5.62
CA ALA A 3 42.91 -19.97 -5.36
C ALA A 3 41.79 -19.48 -6.30
N LEU A 4 41.08 -20.39 -6.99
CA LEU A 4 39.99 -20.04 -7.92
C LEU A 4 38.80 -21.02 -7.82
N SER A 5 38.37 -21.38 -6.61
CA SER A 5 37.20 -22.27 -6.42
C SER A 5 36.21 -21.82 -5.33
N LYS A 6 36.26 -20.54 -4.92
CA LYS A 6 35.31 -19.99 -3.92
C LYS A 6 34.70 -18.64 -4.32
N MET A 7 34.37 -18.46 -5.60
CA MET A 7 33.54 -17.32 -6.06
C MET A 7 32.29 -17.79 -6.80
N GLY A 8 31.61 -18.79 -6.25
CA GLY A 8 30.28 -19.23 -6.70
C GLY A 8 29.21 -19.15 -5.61
N GLY A 9 29.47 -18.39 -4.53
CA GLY A 9 28.51 -18.17 -3.46
C GLY A 9 27.52 -17.08 -3.85
N ALA A 10 26.22 -17.38 -3.80
CA ALA A 10 25.14 -16.45 -4.09
C ALA A 10 25.37 -15.09 -3.40
N HIS A 11 25.12 -14.01 -4.15
CA HIS A 11 25.33 -12.64 -3.71
C HIS A 11 24.52 -12.39 -2.41
N PRO A 12 25.12 -11.90 -1.31
CA PRO A 12 24.44 -11.82 -0.01
C PRO A 12 23.12 -11.03 -0.04
N LEU A 13 23.00 -10.06 -0.96
CA LEU A 13 21.79 -9.26 -1.18
C LEU A 13 20.65 -10.04 -1.86
N ARG A 14 20.96 -11.06 -2.64
CA ARG A 14 19.97 -11.90 -3.33
C ARG A 14 19.24 -12.78 -2.33
N ASN A 15 19.97 -13.41 -1.41
CA ASN A 15 19.40 -14.27 -0.38
C ASN A 15 18.49 -13.47 0.58
N THR A 16 18.82 -12.20 0.85
CA THR A 16 17.98 -11.33 1.69
C THR A 16 16.72 -10.83 0.98
N PHE A 17 16.77 -10.67 -0.34
CA PHE A 17 15.62 -10.26 -1.14
C PHE A 17 14.62 -11.41 -1.33
N GLU A 18 15.13 -12.61 -1.63
CA GLU A 18 14.33 -13.84 -1.72
C GLU A 18 13.59 -14.09 -0.39
N ALA A 19 14.29 -14.03 0.74
CA ALA A 19 13.66 -14.19 2.07
C ALA A 19 12.63 -13.08 2.40
N ALA A 20 12.87 -11.84 1.97
CA ALA A 20 11.93 -10.74 2.17
C ALA A 20 10.66 -10.88 1.31
N ILE A 21 10.78 -11.49 0.12
CA ILE A 21 9.62 -11.82 -0.73
C ILE A 21 8.79 -12.93 -0.09
N GLU A 22 9.42 -14.02 0.33
CA GLU A 22 8.73 -15.15 0.98
C GLU A 22 7.93 -14.67 2.21
N GLU A 23 8.53 -13.82 3.05
CA GLU A 23 7.85 -13.24 4.21
C GLU A 23 6.62 -12.41 3.82
N ILE A 24 6.69 -11.62 2.74
CA ILE A 24 5.56 -10.82 2.24
C ILE A 24 4.46 -11.72 1.66
N GLU A 25 4.83 -12.79 0.96
CA GLU A 25 3.88 -13.70 0.33
C GLU A 25 2.95 -14.34 1.37
N ASP A 26 3.53 -14.88 2.45
CA ASP A 26 2.77 -15.44 3.57
C ASP A 26 1.82 -14.40 4.19
N LEU A 27 2.28 -13.16 4.35
CA LEU A 27 1.48 -12.07 4.90
C LEU A 27 0.31 -11.66 3.99
N ILE A 28 0.54 -11.64 2.67
CA ILE A 28 -0.51 -11.35 1.69
C ILE A 28 -1.54 -12.48 1.71
N GLN A 29 -1.10 -13.73 1.76
CA GLN A 29 -1.96 -14.91 1.83
C GLN A 29 -2.86 -14.85 3.06
N GLU A 30 -2.30 -14.60 4.25
CA GLU A 30 -3.05 -14.46 5.49
C GLU A 30 -4.08 -13.31 5.41
N SER A 31 -3.67 -12.18 4.84
CA SER A 31 -4.54 -11.02 4.69
C SER A 31 -5.69 -11.29 3.70
N LEU A 32 -5.45 -12.06 2.63
CA LEU A 32 -6.47 -12.50 1.68
C LEU A 32 -7.47 -13.45 2.35
N ASP A 33 -7.00 -14.40 3.16
CA ASP A 33 -7.87 -15.32 3.90
C ASP A 33 -8.82 -14.56 4.84
N ARG A 34 -8.30 -13.56 5.56
CA ARG A 34 -9.12 -12.66 6.40
C ARG A 34 -10.14 -11.89 5.57
N LEU A 35 -9.72 -11.35 4.42
CA LEU A 35 -10.62 -10.60 3.54
C LEU A 35 -11.75 -11.48 3.00
N ILE A 36 -11.43 -12.71 2.57
CA ILE A 36 -12.40 -13.73 2.13
C ILE A 36 -13.37 -14.08 3.26
N TYR A 37 -12.87 -14.25 4.49
CA TYR A 37 -13.71 -14.47 5.66
C TYR A 37 -14.74 -13.33 5.86
N HIS A 38 -14.29 -12.08 5.80
CA HIS A 38 -15.19 -10.92 5.94
C HIS A 38 -16.20 -10.82 4.81
N PHE A 39 -15.82 -11.12 3.56
CA PHE A 39 -16.76 -11.15 2.44
C PHE A 39 -17.81 -12.25 2.58
N LYS A 40 -17.41 -13.46 3.00
CA LYS A 40 -18.35 -14.56 3.29
C LYS A 40 -19.32 -14.16 4.40
N LYS A 41 -18.81 -13.57 5.48
CA LYS A 41 -19.62 -13.09 6.59
C LYS A 41 -20.61 -12.00 6.16
N ALA A 42 -20.17 -11.03 5.36
CA ALA A 42 -21.01 -9.97 4.81
C ALA A 42 -22.11 -10.54 3.90
N HIS A 43 -21.78 -11.54 3.08
CA HIS A 43 -22.75 -12.21 2.22
C HIS A 43 -23.85 -12.92 3.01
N VAL A 44 -23.48 -13.71 4.03
CA VAL A 44 -24.44 -14.43 4.89
C VAL A 44 -25.32 -13.47 5.69
N SER A 45 -24.77 -12.34 6.12
CA SER A 45 -25.50 -11.33 6.89
C SER A 45 -26.27 -10.30 6.05
N HIS A 46 -26.24 -10.44 4.71
CA HIS A 46 -26.77 -9.45 3.77
C HIS A 46 -26.22 -8.02 3.98
N GLN A 47 -25.02 -7.91 4.55
CA GLN A 47 -24.36 -6.63 4.75
C GLN A 47 -23.70 -6.17 3.44
N VAL A 48 -24.02 -4.95 3.02
CA VAL A 48 -23.34 -4.30 1.89
C VAL A 48 -21.93 -3.88 2.33
N VAL A 49 -20.93 -4.28 1.55
CA VAL A 49 -19.52 -3.95 1.79
C VAL A 49 -18.87 -3.35 0.55
N HIS A 50 -17.92 -2.45 0.77
CA HIS A 50 -17.17 -1.81 -0.30
C HIS A 50 -15.90 -2.60 -0.62
N LEU A 51 -15.89 -3.34 -1.73
CA LEU A 51 -14.73 -4.14 -2.18
C LEU A 51 -13.45 -3.30 -2.29
N ASN A 52 -13.55 -2.08 -2.83
CA ASN A 52 -12.41 -1.18 -2.97
C ASN A 52 -11.80 -0.74 -1.62
N ALA A 53 -12.60 -0.65 -0.56
CA ALA A 53 -12.09 -0.39 0.79
C ALA A 53 -11.35 -1.62 1.33
N GLY A 54 -11.86 -2.82 1.05
CA GLY A 54 -11.19 -4.09 1.39
C GLY A 54 -9.81 -4.23 0.75
N PHE A 55 -9.69 -3.92 -0.54
CA PHE A 55 -8.39 -3.94 -1.23
C PHE A 55 -7.45 -2.85 -0.73
N ALA A 56 -7.94 -1.63 -0.46
CA ALA A 56 -7.13 -0.58 0.14
C ALA A 56 -6.60 -0.98 1.53
N ALA A 57 -7.41 -1.67 2.33
CA ALA A 57 -7.00 -2.21 3.63
C ALA A 57 -5.91 -3.27 3.49
N LEU A 58 -6.06 -4.21 2.55
CA LEU A 58 -5.07 -5.23 2.22
C LEU A 58 -3.73 -4.60 1.84
N THR A 59 -3.73 -3.69 0.87
CA THR A 59 -2.51 -2.99 0.43
C THR A 59 -1.87 -2.22 1.57
N SER A 60 -2.66 -1.50 2.38
CA SER A 60 -2.13 -0.76 3.52
C SER A 60 -1.52 -1.69 4.57
N ASN A 61 -2.14 -2.82 4.87
CA ASN A 61 -1.61 -3.81 5.81
C ASN A 61 -0.28 -4.38 5.32
N ALA A 62 -0.20 -4.79 4.04
CA ALA A 62 1.02 -5.30 3.44
C ALA A 62 2.18 -4.28 3.51
N ILE A 63 1.91 -3.02 3.13
CA ILE A 63 2.91 -1.94 3.21
C ILE A 63 3.35 -1.70 4.66
N HIS A 64 2.41 -1.61 5.61
CA HIS A 64 2.77 -1.34 7.00
C HIS A 64 3.58 -2.48 7.61
N LYS A 65 3.22 -3.72 7.30
CA LYS A 65 3.93 -4.87 7.81
C LYS A 65 5.31 -5.00 7.19
N TYR A 66 5.46 -4.73 5.89
CA TYR A 66 6.76 -4.75 5.22
C TYR A 66 7.68 -3.61 5.70
N VAL A 67 7.20 -2.37 5.66
CA VAL A 67 8.01 -1.17 5.91
C VAL A 67 8.23 -0.93 7.41
N PHE A 68 7.20 -1.11 8.23
CA PHE A 68 7.22 -0.75 9.65
C PHE A 68 7.18 -1.96 10.59
N ARG A 69 7.14 -3.19 10.06
CA ARG A 69 7.02 -4.45 10.84
C ARG A 69 5.79 -4.47 11.76
N PHE A 70 4.76 -3.70 11.40
CA PHE A 70 3.54 -3.48 12.20
C PHE A 70 2.29 -3.79 11.39
N ASP A 71 1.32 -4.51 11.97
CA ASP A 71 0.01 -4.73 11.36
C ASP A 71 -1.04 -3.78 11.98
N PRO A 72 -1.56 -2.80 11.22
CA PRO A 72 -2.59 -1.89 11.70
C PRO A 72 -3.98 -2.54 11.81
N GLY A 73 -4.15 -3.77 11.32
CA GLY A 73 -5.40 -4.53 11.39
C GLY A 73 -6.54 -3.86 10.61
N ASN A 74 -6.26 -3.26 9.46
CA ASN A 74 -7.28 -2.48 8.74
C ASN A 74 -8.41 -3.34 8.18
N ILE A 75 -8.10 -4.59 7.80
CA ILE A 75 -9.08 -5.55 7.27
C ILE A 75 -10.13 -5.90 8.34
N ASP A 76 -9.72 -5.96 9.61
CA ASP A 76 -10.59 -6.38 10.70
C ASP A 76 -11.44 -5.23 11.28
N LYS A 77 -11.17 -3.99 10.87
CA LYS A 77 -11.95 -2.81 11.26
C LYS A 77 -13.25 -2.73 10.47
N GLY A 78 -14.29 -2.19 11.09
CA GLY A 78 -15.58 -1.93 10.43
C GLY A 78 -15.40 -1.15 9.12
N GLY A 79 -16.00 -1.65 8.04
CA GLY A 79 -15.88 -1.07 6.71
C GLY A 79 -14.45 -1.08 6.15
N PHE A 80 -13.60 -2.02 6.60
CA PHE A 80 -12.21 -2.18 6.17
C PHE A 80 -11.35 -0.91 6.37
N ASN A 81 -11.66 -0.10 7.38
CA ASN A 81 -11.01 1.21 7.56
C ASN A 81 -11.01 2.05 6.26
N ALA A 82 -12.20 2.26 5.67
CA ALA A 82 -12.38 2.99 4.41
C ALA A 82 -11.66 4.36 4.33
N LYS A 83 -11.32 4.97 5.48
CA LYS A 83 -10.51 6.18 5.56
C LYS A 83 -9.16 6.06 4.84
N VAL A 84 -8.55 4.87 4.81
CA VAL A 84 -7.31 4.62 4.05
C VAL A 84 -7.53 4.85 2.56
N ARG A 85 -8.57 4.21 2.00
CA ARG A 85 -8.99 4.41 0.60
C ARG A 85 -9.27 5.88 0.33
N ASP A 86 -10.05 6.52 1.20
CA ASP A 86 -10.51 7.90 0.99
C ASP A 86 -9.34 8.90 1.04
N SER A 87 -8.38 8.67 1.94
CA SER A 87 -7.16 9.50 2.04
C SER A 87 -6.29 9.39 0.79
N ILE A 88 -6.09 8.17 0.27
CA ILE A 88 -5.31 7.94 -0.95
C ILE A 88 -6.01 8.56 -2.16
N ASN A 89 -7.33 8.36 -2.29
CA ASN A 89 -8.11 8.99 -3.36
C ASN A 89 -8.06 10.52 -3.29
N GLY A 90 -8.21 11.09 -2.11
CA GLY A 90 -8.10 12.54 -1.90
C GLY A 90 -6.72 13.09 -2.27
N LEU A 91 -5.66 12.36 -1.93
CA LEU A 91 -4.28 12.72 -2.31
C LEU A 91 -4.10 12.72 -3.83
N PHE A 92 -4.56 11.68 -4.53
CA PHE A 92 -4.48 11.62 -5.99
C PHE A 92 -5.32 12.72 -6.66
N GLN A 93 -6.52 13.02 -6.14
CA GLN A 93 -7.33 14.12 -6.63
C GLN A 93 -6.60 15.46 -6.46
N LEU A 94 -6.03 15.72 -5.28
CA LEU A 94 -5.27 16.95 -5.04
C LEU A 94 -4.05 17.06 -5.95
N ALA A 95 -3.30 15.97 -6.12
CA ALA A 95 -2.15 15.93 -7.02
C ALA A 95 -2.54 16.21 -8.46
N HIS A 96 -3.66 15.64 -8.92
CA HIS A 96 -4.19 15.88 -10.26
C HIS A 96 -4.62 17.34 -10.44
N ILE A 97 -5.35 17.91 -9.48
CA ILE A 97 -5.75 19.32 -9.50
C ILE A 97 -4.52 20.23 -9.59
N ARG A 98 -3.50 20.00 -8.76
CA ARG A 98 -2.25 20.78 -8.80
C ARG A 98 -1.52 20.67 -10.13
N TYR A 99 -1.47 19.48 -10.71
CA TYR A 99 -0.82 19.26 -12.01
C TYR A 99 -1.56 19.98 -13.14
N CYS A 100 -2.90 19.90 -13.17
CA CYS A 100 -3.71 20.51 -14.22
C CYS A 100 -3.90 22.03 -14.06
N GLN A 101 -3.80 22.55 -12.83
CA GLN A 101 -3.97 23.96 -12.50
C GLN A 101 -2.71 24.49 -11.80
N PRO A 102 -1.60 24.69 -12.54
CA PRO A 102 -0.31 25.02 -11.94
C PRO A 102 -0.33 26.33 -11.12
N TYR A 103 -1.22 27.27 -11.45
CA TYR A 103 -1.38 28.51 -10.68
C TYR A 103 -1.84 28.27 -9.23
N LEU A 104 -2.52 27.16 -8.93
CA LEU A 104 -2.89 26.82 -7.55
C LEU A 104 -1.65 26.50 -6.70
N ALA A 105 -0.65 25.82 -7.30
CA ALA A 105 0.63 25.58 -6.62
C ALA A 105 1.38 26.88 -6.36
N THR A 106 1.29 27.83 -7.30
CA THR A 106 1.86 29.19 -7.22
C THR A 106 1.20 30.06 -6.14
N ILE A 107 -0.12 29.95 -5.95
CA ILE A 107 -0.85 30.64 -4.87
C ILE A 107 -0.50 30.05 -3.50
N GLU A 108 -0.43 28.72 -3.38
CA GLU A 108 -0.06 28.04 -2.13
C GLU A 108 1.37 28.34 -1.67
N SER A 109 2.31 28.50 -2.62
CA SER A 109 3.71 28.83 -2.30
C SER A 109 3.94 30.31 -1.96
N GLY A 110 2.95 31.18 -2.21
CA GLY A 110 3.07 32.63 -2.03
C GLY A 110 3.95 33.33 -3.08
N ASP A 111 4.35 32.63 -4.15
CA ASP A 111 5.20 33.17 -5.21
C ASP A 111 4.35 33.59 -6.42
N TYR A 112 3.82 34.81 -6.41
CA TYR A 112 2.93 35.32 -7.46
C TYR A 112 3.64 35.71 -8.77
N SER A 113 4.95 35.47 -8.90
CA SER A 113 5.75 35.92 -10.04
C SER A 113 5.33 35.32 -11.39
N GLY A 114 4.58 34.21 -11.38
CA GLY A 114 4.09 33.51 -12.59
C GLY A 114 2.62 33.73 -12.96
N ILE A 115 1.84 34.57 -12.25
CA ILE A 115 0.38 34.72 -12.44
C ILE A 115 0.00 35.89 -13.38
N LEU A 116 0.97 36.70 -13.82
CA LEU A 116 0.74 37.79 -14.77
C LEU A 116 1.08 37.37 -16.21
N VAL A 117 0.06 36.95 -16.95
CA VAL A 117 -0.01 37.08 -18.42
C VAL A 117 -1.31 37.81 -18.76
#